data_AF-A0A8J6PWW8-F1
#
_entry.id   AF-A0A8J6PWW8-F1
#
_cell.length_a   1.000
_cell.length_b   1.000
_cell.length_c   1.000
_cell.angle_alpha   90.00
_cell.angle_beta   90.00
_cell.angle_gamma   90.00
#
_symmetry.space_group_name_H-M   'P 1'
#
loop_
_entity.id
_entity.type
_entity.pdbx_description
1 polymer ?
#
loop_
_entity_poly.entity_id
_entity_poly.type
_entity_poly.pdbx_seq_one_letter_code
_entity_poly.pdbx_strand_id
1 'polypeptide(L)' 'MTFTPEETSKIKAMLLYIIKQNEKQTGGHGGFHITDLNPLLEDLEKEGKIKLRRTIHNSKYFLNK' A
#
# COMPACT_ATOMS: atom_id res chain seq x y z
N MET A 1 6.88 15.54 -1.12
CA MET A 1 5.72 15.57 -2.04
C MET A 1 4.49 15.77 -1.18
N THR A 2 3.74 16.85 -1.40
CA THR A 2 2.48 17.11 -0.70
C THR A 2 1.37 16.77 -1.70
N PHE A 3 0.54 15.78 -1.37
CA PHE A 3 -0.59 15.41 -2.21
C PHE A 3 -1.62 16.54 -2.21
N THR A 4 -2.28 16.75 -3.34
CA THR A 4 -3.42 17.68 -3.37
C THR A 4 -4.56 17.16 -2.48
N PRO A 5 -5.50 18.02 -2.05
CA PRO A 5 -6.67 17.58 -1.29
C PRO A 5 -7.48 16.50 -2.02
N GLU A 6 -7.56 16.58 -3.35
CA GLU A 6 -8.26 15.62 -4.18
C GLU A 6 -7.54 14.27 -4.23
N GLU A 7 -6.22 14.26 -4.44
CA GLU A 7 -5.41 13.03 -4.38
C GLU A 7 -5.47 12.38 -2.99
N THR A 8 -5.44 13.20 -1.95
CA THR A 8 -5.59 12.74 -0.56
C THR A 8 -6.95 12.07 -0.36
N SER A 9 -8.02 12.62 -0.93
CA SER A 9 -9.36 12.02 -0.87
C SER A 9 -9.41 10.66 -1.57
N LYS A 10 -8.80 10.55 -2.76
CA LYS A 10 -8.74 9.29 -3.53
C LYS A 10 -7.96 8.21 -2.78
N ILE A 11 -6.80 8.56 -2.21
CA ILE A 11 -5.99 7.62 -1.41
C ILE A 11 -6.76 7.14 -0.18
N LYS A 12 -7.45 8.05 0.52
CA LYS A 12 -8.29 7.69 1.67
C LYS A 12 -9.42 6.74 1.28
N ALA A 13 -10.08 6.98 0.15
CA ALA A 13 -11.13 6.09 -0.36
C ALA A 13 -10.60 4.69 -0.69
N MET A 14 -9.42 4.61 -1.33
CA MET A 14 -8.77 3.33 -1.62
C MET A 14 -8.40 2.56 -0.34
N LEU A 15 -7.78 3.23 0.63
CA LEU A 15 -7.43 2.60 1.92
C LEU A 15 -8.67 2.09 2.66
N LEU A 16 -9.74 2.89 2.69
CA LEU A 16 -11.00 2.52 3.34
C LEU A 16 -11.67 1.33 2.65
N TYR A 17 -11.57 1.23 1.32
CA TYR A 17 -12.04 0.05 0.58
C TYR A 17 -11.26 -1.20 0.96
N ILE A 18 -9.93 -1.13 1.02
CA ILE A 18 -9.07 -2.26 1.40
C ILE A 18 -9.39 -2.75 2.81
N ILE A 19 -9.54 -1.82 3.77
CA ILE A 19 -9.92 -2.14 5.15
C ILE A 19 -11.27 -2.86 5.19
N LYS A 20 -12.28 -2.37 4.45
CA LYS A 20 -13.59 -3.02 4.37
C LYS A 20 -13.52 -4.42 3.76
N GLN A 21 -12.70 -4.63 2.73
CA GLN A 21 -12.53 -5.96 2.14
C GLN A 21 -11.84 -6.92 3.12
N ASN A 22 -10.83 -6.45 3.84
CA ASN A 22 -10.14 -7.24 4.85
C ASN A 22 -11.06 -7.61 6.02
N GLU A 23 -11.87 -6.65 6.51
CA GLU A 23 -12.88 -6.88 7.55
C GLU A 23 -13.89 -7.94 7.10
N LYS A 24 -14.36 -7.87 5.85
CA LYS A 24 -15.28 -8.87 5.27
C LYS A 24 -14.67 -10.26 5.18
N GLN A 25 -13.39 -10.37 4.81
CA GLN A 25 -12.68 -11.65 4.69
C GLN A 25 -12.38 -12.30 6.04
N THR A 26 -12.12 -11.49 7.06
CA THR A 26 -11.76 -11.95 8.40
C THR A 26 -12.95 -12.02 9.37
N GLY A 27 -14.14 -11.63 8.91
CA GLY A 27 -15.36 -11.60 9.73
C GLY A 27 -15.28 -10.58 10.88
N GLY A 28 -14.48 -9.52 10.73
CA GLY A 28 -14.24 -8.51 11.78
C GLY A 28 -13.20 -8.90 12.83
N HIS A 29 -12.52 -10.04 12.68
CA HIS A 29 -11.47 -10.49 13.60
C HIS A 29 -10.05 -10.11 13.15
N GLY A 30 -9.89 -9.60 11.92
CA GLY A 30 -8.63 -9.12 11.38
C GLY A 30 -8.55 -7.60 11.36
N GLY A 31 -7.52 -7.06 12.01
CA GLY A 31 -7.14 -5.66 11.84
C GLY A 31 -6.24 -5.47 10.62
N PHE A 32 -6.30 -4.30 10.00
CA PHE A 32 -5.42 -3.94 8.89
C PHE A 32 -4.14 -3.28 9.43
N HIS A 33 -2.99 -3.95 9.34
CA HIS A 33 -1.70 -3.38 9.69
C HIS A 33 -1.01 -2.83 8.43
N ILE A 34 -0.18 -1.80 8.57
CA ILE A 34 0.52 -1.21 7.41
C ILE A 34 1.48 -2.20 6.71
N THR A 35 1.89 -3.27 7.40
CA THR A 35 2.63 -4.38 6.80
C THR A 35 1.79 -5.22 5.85
N ASP A 36 0.46 -5.17 5.93
CA ASP A 36 -0.43 -5.84 4.97
C ASP A 36 -0.47 -5.11 3.62
N LEU A 37 0.12 -3.91 3.52
CA LEU A 37 0.45 -3.29 2.23
C LEU A 37 1.70 -3.88 1.58
N ASN A 38 2.55 -4.62 2.32
CA ASN A 38 3.72 -5.28 1.73
C ASN A 38 3.36 -6.21 0.56
N PRO A 39 2.37 -7.11 0.64
CA PRO A 39 2.02 -7.95 -0.50
C PRO A 39 1.56 -7.14 -1.72
N LEU A 40 0.87 -6.00 -1.52
CA LEU A 40 0.51 -5.11 -2.64
C LEU A 40 1.74 -4.44 -3.27
N LEU A 41 2.73 -4.06 -2.44
CA LEU A 41 3.98 -3.48 -2.92
C LEU A 41 4.87 -4.53 -3.62
N GLU A 42 4.86 -5.77 -3.14
CA GLU A 42 5.53 -6.91 -3.80
C GLU A 42 4.88 -7.24 -5.15
N ASP A 43 3.55 -7.17 -5.26
CA ASP A 43 2.84 -7.36 -6.52
C ASP A 43 3.19 -6.26 -7.53
N LEU A 44 3.19 -4.99 -7.09
CA LEU A 44 3.61 -3.86 -7.92
C LEU A 44 5.08 -3.94 -8.33
N GLU A 45 5.94 -4.55 -7.51
CA GLU A 45 7.34 -4.83 -7.85
C GLU A 45 7.45 -5.95 -8.89
N LYS A 46 6.67 -7.04 -8.75
CA LYS A 46 6.58 -8.12 -9.75
C LYS A 46 6.03 -7.64 -11.09
N GLU A 47 5.04 -6.74 -11.06
CA GLU A 47 4.50 -6.07 -12.24
C GLU A 47 5.52 -5.11 -12.89
N GLY A 48 6.68 -4.90 -12.26
CA GLY A 48 7.75 -4.04 -12.76
C GLY A 48 7.44 -2.55 -12.69
N LYS A 49 6.36 -2.16 -12.00
CA LYS A 49 5.94 -0.75 -11.82
C LYS A 49 6.77 -0.03 -10.77
N ILE A 50 7.22 -0.76 -9.75
CA ILE A 50 8.12 -0.26 -8.70
C ILE A 50 9.30 -1.21 -8.50
N LYS A 51 10.34 -0.74 -7.82
CA LYS A 51 11.52 -1.54 -7.45
C LYS A 51 11.88 -1.29 -5.99
N LEU A 52 12.18 -2.34 -5.26
CA LEU A 52 12.72 -2.25 -3.92
C LEU A 52 14.21 -1.91 -3.98
N ARG A 53 14.62 -0.86 -3.28
CA ARG A 53 16.03 -0.59 -3.00
C ARG A 53 16.25 -0.65 -1.50
N ARG A 54 17.16 -1.52 -1.08
CA ARG A 54 17.65 -1.57 0.30
C ARG A 54 18.60 -0.41 0.52
N THR A 55 18.28 0.45 1.47
CA THR A 55 19.18 1.51 1.97
C THR A 55 19.79 1.08 3.29
N ILE A 56 20.83 1.79 3.74
CA ILE A 56 21.64 1.46 4.93
C ILE A 56 20.77 1.26 6.20
N HIS A 57 19.63 1.94 6.31
CA HIS A 57 18.74 1.86 7.48
C HIS A 57 17.33 1.34 7.19
N ASN A 58 16.90 1.27 5.91
CA ASN A 58 15.55 0.79 5.59
C ASN A 58 15.42 0.36 4.11
N SER A 59 14.42 -0.46 3.80
CA SER A 59 14.03 -0.77 2.42
C SER A 59 12.99 0.26 1.93
N LYS A 60 13.21 0.83 0.74
CA LYS A 60 12.29 1.79 0.13
C LYS A 60 11.94 1.35 -1.28
N TYR A 61 10.67 1.46 -1.65
CA TYR A 61 10.20 1.24 -3.01
C TYR A 61 10.32 2.53 -3.84
N PHE A 62 10.71 2.39 -5.10
CA PHE A 62 10.87 3.48 -6.06
C PHE A 62 10.10 3.15 -7.33
N LEU A 63 9.54 4.15 -8.00
CA LEU A 63 8.96 3.96 -9.33
C LEU A 63 10.03 3.44 -10.30
N ASN A 64 9.68 2.40 -11.06
CA ASN A 64 10.47 1.93 -12.17
C ASN A 64 10.08 2.74 -13.40
N LYS A 65 11.06 3.36 -14.07
CA LYS A 65 10.86 4.16 -15.29
C LYS A 65 11.17 3.30 -16.51
#